data_AF-A0A6J3K776-F1
#
_entry.id   AF-A0A6J3K776-F1
#
_cell.length_a   1.000
_cell.length_b   1.000
_cell.length_c   1.000
_cell.angle_alpha   90.00
_cell.angle_beta   90.00
_cell.angle_gamma   90.00
#
_symmetry.space_group_name_H-M   'P 1'
#
loop_
_entity.id
_entity.type
_entity.pdbx_description
1 polymer ?
#
loop_
_entity_poly.entity_id
_entity_poly.type
_entity_poly.pdbx_seq_one_letter_code
_entity_poly.pdbx_strand_id
1 'polypeptide(L)'
;MECDCEEMTSCEGITRPTVQKIRAKDVPKILKVVETKIEPLFSLPPELMKCIKCTRREEKRKQRKFGVTYTGKRLKVENFRRYMVSLITKPELPNVDIDLNNDEDVNRYYNYICNGVDTVHTVQIQDVVIEKILLLVPYHLRDRFAYYTESLLIEIKDTYTRNIKKAILQYALQVPVQKYLLKQKDNDKKSLYMRYIVPGSTVKIREYRDNLQNNLFLINPCMRMSLDHWVGEFRDFRLIDVKQIAQSKESWDLMRFNKMINKQMIKARNMLKNFWYDGIQNIFLENNRKSLVPSMLQRIRFKRFYECAAKIMESQLLSMCKYSLKDFMDLIIHGKPINCMFNVDIIIASKQLAFDPSFEKFKEILCSILDELCEAVRNFEKLETQLYLDWSGEQGFLKPHIEESRVQKLKQEIIDLVDREKLIPEQLLMELKIYEYLYNDDEYYKVERFTRDESKKLEDYNEPIKHYHNLMMNFPVEIERTAFTGLFKVSRKIFIETIVDNTCRIKCLLIDTLVERYQDMARNVTERYQSISERALSTPANTIELVELKNFIKVNREVTFKTLEQNLYQIIEHISLLADYRLLTDIEIITNNEVFQWYHKVPQILEENESIVAIKTLEFQHALKGANIFFKLVK
;
A
#
# COMPACT_ATOMS: atom_id res chain seq x y z
N MET A 1 20.54 55.61 -16.64
CA MET A 1 20.51 54.15 -16.81
C MET A 1 19.08 53.65 -16.80
N GLU A 2 18.34 53.68 -17.91
CA GLU A 2 18.46 54.27 -19.27
C GLU A 2 17.13 53.82 -19.96
N CYS A 3 16.34 54.60 -20.71
CA CYS A 3 16.61 55.40 -21.91
C CYS A 3 17.31 54.59 -23.04
N ASP A 4 16.75 54.41 -24.23
CA ASP A 4 15.44 54.83 -24.74
C ASP A 4 15.04 54.00 -25.99
N CYS A 5 14.08 54.53 -26.76
CA CYS A 5 13.74 54.32 -28.19
C CYS A 5 14.88 53.81 -29.12
N GLU A 6 14.65 53.28 -30.34
CA GLU A 6 13.81 53.77 -31.46
C GLU A 6 13.20 52.59 -32.28
N GLU A 7 12.07 52.68 -32.99
CA GLU A 7 11.72 53.46 -34.22
C GLU A 7 12.64 53.12 -35.43
N MET A 8 12.28 53.30 -36.71
CA MET A 8 11.05 53.75 -37.42
C MET A 8 10.47 52.55 -38.26
N THR A 9 9.60 52.59 -39.28
CA THR A 9 8.80 53.57 -40.11
C THR A 9 7.58 52.74 -40.64
N SER A 10 6.69 53.05 -41.61
CA SER A 10 6.21 54.16 -42.47
C SER A 10 4.87 53.66 -43.10
N CYS A 11 4.00 54.42 -43.78
CA CYS A 11 3.56 55.82 -43.69
C CYS A 11 2.13 55.93 -44.26
N GLU A 12 1.45 57.05 -43.96
CA GLU A 12 0.55 57.88 -44.80
C GLU A 12 -0.29 57.27 -45.97
N GLY A 13 -1.52 57.72 -46.26
CA GLY A 13 -2.40 58.65 -45.53
C GLY A 13 -3.24 59.59 -46.42
N ILE A 14 -4.54 59.76 -46.06
CA ILE A 14 -5.48 60.88 -46.41
C ILE A 14 -5.78 61.06 -47.94
N THR A 15 -6.84 61.68 -48.46
CA THR A 15 -8.01 62.50 -48.00
C THR A 15 -9.34 61.92 -48.57
N ARG A 16 -10.56 62.07 -48.00
CA ARG A 16 -11.34 63.19 -47.41
C ARG A 16 -11.75 64.28 -48.41
N PRO A 17 -13.03 64.73 -48.40
CA PRO A 17 -13.34 65.95 -47.62
C PRO A 17 -14.74 66.03 -46.94
N THR A 18 -14.80 66.90 -45.91
CA THR A 18 -15.95 67.70 -45.37
C THR A 18 -17.34 67.07 -45.12
N VAL A 19 -17.97 67.08 -43.92
CA VAL A 19 -18.19 68.11 -42.86
C VAL A 19 -19.36 69.07 -43.12
N GLN A 20 -20.37 69.09 -42.22
CA GLN A 20 -20.88 70.30 -41.53
C GLN A 20 -21.88 70.01 -40.38
N LYS A 21 -21.78 70.81 -39.30
CA LYS A 21 -22.79 71.47 -38.39
C LYS A 21 -24.11 70.73 -38.02
N ILE A 22 -24.79 70.90 -36.86
CA ILE A 22 -24.64 71.59 -35.54
C ILE A 22 -25.77 70.97 -34.62
N ARG A 23 -25.79 70.78 -33.28
CA ARG A 23 -25.17 71.29 -32.03
C ARG A 23 -26.04 72.24 -31.15
N ALA A 24 -26.59 71.72 -30.05
CA ALA A 24 -26.84 72.38 -28.74
C ALA A 24 -27.18 71.26 -27.71
N LYS A 25 -26.64 71.13 -26.48
CA LYS A 25 -26.37 72.07 -25.34
C LYS A 25 -27.65 72.49 -24.59
N ASP A 26 -27.70 72.66 -23.26
CA ASP A 26 -26.90 72.23 -22.08
C ASP A 26 -27.75 72.54 -20.82
N VAL A 27 -27.62 71.81 -19.69
CA VAL A 27 -28.17 72.24 -18.37
C VAL A 27 -27.19 71.87 -17.22
N PRO A 28 -26.79 72.80 -16.32
CA PRO A 28 -25.65 72.61 -15.40
C PRO A 28 -26.00 72.39 -13.91
N LYS A 29 -24.97 72.45 -13.05
CA LYS A 29 -24.96 72.15 -11.60
C LYS A 29 -25.64 73.21 -10.72
N ILE A 30 -25.99 72.79 -9.49
CA ILE A 30 -26.49 73.61 -8.36
C ILE A 30 -25.33 74.37 -7.66
N LEU A 31 -25.60 75.57 -7.14
CA LEU A 31 -24.88 76.15 -5.98
C LEU A 31 -25.81 77.03 -5.11
N LYS A 32 -25.34 77.50 -3.95
CA LYS A 32 -26.13 78.06 -2.81
C LYS A 32 -26.02 79.59 -2.68
N VAL A 33 -26.97 80.19 -1.93
CA VAL A 33 -26.87 81.31 -0.92
C VAL A 33 -28.34 81.67 -0.53
N VAL A 34 -28.81 81.53 0.73
CA VAL A 34 -28.72 82.48 1.90
C VAL A 34 -29.55 83.77 1.59
N GLU A 35 -30.49 84.29 2.41
CA GLU A 35 -30.50 84.50 3.89
C GLU A 35 -31.92 84.73 4.54
N THR A 36 -32.04 84.51 5.86
CA THR A 36 -33.00 85.11 6.84
C THR A 36 -34.54 84.90 6.81
N LYS A 37 -35.19 85.29 7.92
CA LYS A 37 -36.62 85.13 8.30
C LYS A 37 -37.40 86.45 8.15
N ILE A 38 -38.75 86.40 8.14
CA ILE A 38 -39.68 87.18 9.02
C ILE A 38 -41.16 86.86 8.68
N GLU A 39 -42.00 86.79 9.73
CA GLU A 39 -43.47 86.87 9.75
C GLU A 39 -43.85 87.82 10.91
N PRO A 40 -45.10 88.33 11.02
CA PRO A 40 -46.09 88.73 10.01
C PRO A 40 -46.48 90.22 10.25
N LEU A 41 -47.64 90.71 9.77
CA LEU A 41 -48.52 91.63 10.54
C LEU A 41 -49.91 91.84 9.88
N PHE A 42 -50.98 91.51 10.61
CA PHE A 42 -52.41 91.79 10.32
C PHE A 42 -53.03 91.23 9.02
N SER A 43 -54.37 91.29 8.95
CA SER A 43 -55.23 90.42 8.12
C SER A 43 -56.57 91.07 7.76
N LEU A 44 -57.38 90.41 6.93
CA LEU A 44 -58.80 90.73 6.71
C LEU A 44 -59.70 89.49 6.96
N PRO A 45 -60.79 89.60 7.76
CA PRO A 45 -61.71 88.48 8.05
C PRO A 45 -62.50 87.91 6.85
N PRO A 46 -63.02 86.66 6.96
CA PRO A 46 -63.38 85.84 5.77
C PRO A 46 -64.75 86.11 5.13
N GLU A 47 -65.45 87.19 5.49
CA GLU A 47 -66.89 87.30 5.24
C GLU A 47 -67.25 87.96 3.91
N LEU A 48 -66.37 88.80 3.36
CA LEU A 48 -66.64 89.62 2.16
C LEU A 48 -66.29 88.95 0.82
N MET A 49 -65.89 87.67 0.80
CA MET A 49 -65.62 86.92 -0.45
C MET A 49 -66.41 85.59 -0.57
N LYS A 50 -67.63 85.51 0.00
CA LYS A 50 -68.49 84.32 -0.09
C LYS A 50 -69.16 84.19 -1.46
N CYS A 51 -68.55 83.43 -2.38
CA CYS A 51 -69.15 83.11 -3.68
C CYS A 51 -70.30 82.09 -3.56
N ILE A 52 -71.45 82.41 -4.17
CA ILE A 52 -72.71 81.65 -4.11
C ILE A 52 -72.62 80.21 -4.67
N LYS A 53 -71.52 79.85 -5.38
CA LYS A 53 -71.29 78.48 -5.89
C LYS A 53 -70.99 77.44 -4.79
N CYS A 54 -70.75 77.85 -3.53
CA CYS A 54 -70.42 76.94 -2.43
C CYS A 54 -71.63 76.30 -1.73
N THR A 55 -72.74 77.02 -1.51
CA THR A 55 -73.91 76.51 -0.75
C THR A 55 -74.54 75.27 -1.38
N ARG A 56 -74.65 75.22 -2.72
CA ARG A 56 -75.15 74.05 -3.47
C ARG A 56 -74.30 72.77 -3.35
N ARG A 57 -73.16 72.79 -2.64
CA ARG A 57 -72.36 71.58 -2.32
C ARG A 57 -72.60 71.03 -0.91
N GLU A 58 -73.28 71.74 -0.02
CA GLU A 58 -73.47 71.30 1.37
C GLU A 58 -74.76 70.49 1.57
N GLU A 59 -75.82 70.80 0.82
CA GLU A 59 -77.10 70.07 0.90
C GLU A 59 -76.93 68.61 0.46
N LYS A 60 -76.16 68.35 -0.60
CA LYS A 60 -75.81 66.99 -1.07
C LYS A 60 -74.90 66.20 -0.09
N ARG A 61 -74.44 66.78 1.03
CA ARG A 61 -73.71 66.08 2.09
C ARG A 61 -74.60 65.53 3.21
N LYS A 62 -75.89 65.89 3.30
CA LYS A 62 -76.77 65.46 4.41
C LYS A 62 -77.47 64.10 4.23
N GLN A 63 -77.47 63.50 3.03
CA GLN A 63 -78.18 62.24 2.73
C GLN A 63 -77.29 61.00 2.52
N ARG A 64 -76.10 60.92 3.16
CA ARG A 64 -75.30 59.68 3.24
C ARG A 64 -74.77 59.41 4.64
N LYS A 65 -75.65 58.93 5.54
CA LYS A 65 -75.33 58.45 6.90
C LYS A 65 -76.05 57.14 7.27
N PHE A 66 -75.85 56.09 6.47
CA PHE A 66 -75.95 54.70 6.96
C PHE A 66 -74.93 53.84 6.20
N GLY A 67 -73.70 53.83 6.71
CA GLY A 67 -72.57 53.08 6.17
C GLY A 67 -71.50 52.97 7.26
N VAL A 68 -71.00 51.75 7.50
CA VAL A 68 -70.24 51.41 8.71
C VAL A 68 -68.98 52.27 8.86
N THR A 69 -69.01 53.20 9.82
CA THR A 69 -67.88 54.08 10.13
C THR A 69 -66.66 53.28 10.63
N TYR A 70 -65.47 53.80 10.31
CA TYR A 70 -64.19 53.24 10.73
C TYR A 70 -64.11 53.04 12.25
N THR A 71 -64.67 53.97 13.03
CA THR A 71 -64.84 53.85 14.50
C THR A 71 -65.65 52.63 14.92
N GLY A 72 -66.72 52.25 14.20
CA GLY A 72 -67.51 51.05 14.53
C GLY A 72 -66.75 49.75 14.30
N LYS A 73 -65.89 49.68 13.27
CA LYS A 73 -64.96 48.54 13.09
C LYS A 73 -63.90 48.51 14.18
N ARG A 74 -63.32 49.68 14.51
CA ARG A 74 -62.33 49.82 15.59
C ARG A 74 -62.91 49.40 16.94
N LEU A 75 -64.15 49.79 17.27
CA LEU A 75 -64.81 49.40 18.52
C LEU A 75 -65.08 47.88 18.60
N LYS A 76 -65.45 47.22 17.49
CA LYS A 76 -65.59 45.76 17.46
C LYS A 76 -64.25 45.05 17.68
N VAL A 77 -63.17 45.52 17.05
CA VAL A 77 -61.81 44.99 17.26
C VAL A 77 -61.35 45.24 18.70
N GLU A 78 -61.63 46.42 19.26
CA GLU A 78 -61.24 46.76 20.63
C GLU A 78 -62.02 45.97 21.68
N ASN A 79 -63.33 45.78 21.50
CA ASN A 79 -64.14 44.93 22.37
C ASN A 79 -63.71 43.45 22.28
N PHE A 80 -63.38 42.94 21.09
CA PHE A 80 -62.79 41.61 20.94
C PHE A 80 -61.42 41.51 21.61
N ARG A 81 -60.60 42.57 21.54
CA ARG A 81 -59.30 42.65 22.22
C ARG A 81 -59.46 42.67 23.75
N ARG A 82 -60.46 43.37 24.29
CA ARG A 82 -60.82 43.34 25.72
C ARG A 82 -61.33 41.95 26.14
N TYR A 83 -62.14 41.28 25.30
CA TYR A 83 -62.60 39.92 25.53
C TYR A 83 -61.42 38.92 25.60
N MET A 84 -60.51 38.96 24.62
CA MET A 84 -59.28 38.16 24.64
C MET A 84 -58.41 38.46 25.87
N VAL A 85 -58.25 39.72 26.27
CA VAL A 85 -57.51 40.09 27.49
C VAL A 85 -58.21 39.57 28.75
N SER A 86 -59.53 39.60 28.83
CA SER A 86 -60.28 39.07 29.98
C SER A 86 -60.18 37.54 30.12
N LEU A 87 -59.94 36.82 29.01
CA LEU A 87 -59.64 35.39 29.00
C LEU A 87 -58.18 35.07 29.41
N ILE A 88 -57.28 36.06 29.36
CA ILE A 88 -55.86 35.92 29.74
C ILE A 88 -55.63 36.19 31.24
N THR A 89 -56.49 36.98 31.89
CA THR A 89 -56.27 37.48 33.27
C THR A 89 -56.83 36.60 34.40
N LYS A 90 -57.01 35.29 34.18
CA LYS A 90 -57.29 34.32 35.25
C LYS A 90 -56.28 33.16 35.22
N PRO A 91 -55.26 33.17 36.07
CA PRO A 91 -54.36 32.04 36.26
C PRO A 91 -54.81 31.14 37.43
N GLU A 92 -54.86 29.84 37.21
CA GLU A 92 -54.47 28.87 38.23
C GLU A 92 -53.13 28.27 37.75
N LEU A 93 -52.06 28.61 38.48
CA LEU A 93 -50.67 28.22 38.17
C LEU A 93 -50.37 26.82 38.73
N PRO A 94 -49.40 26.13 38.13
CA PRO A 94 -48.26 25.66 38.93
C PRO A 94 -46.96 26.42 38.62
N ASN A 95 -46.10 26.57 39.62
CA ASN A 95 -44.78 27.18 39.50
C ASN A 95 -43.76 26.22 38.84
N VAL A 96 -42.90 26.76 37.97
CA VAL A 96 -41.49 26.34 37.82
C VAL A 96 -40.67 27.60 37.49
N ASP A 97 -39.52 27.78 38.15
CA ASP A 97 -38.61 28.92 37.90
C ASP A 97 -37.93 28.82 36.53
N ILE A 98 -37.99 29.89 35.74
CA ILE A 98 -37.21 30.08 34.50
C ILE A 98 -36.75 31.54 34.44
N ASP A 99 -35.44 31.76 34.20
CA ASP A 99 -34.79 33.07 34.19
C ASP A 99 -35.30 34.00 33.08
N LEU A 100 -35.55 35.27 33.41
CA LEU A 100 -36.26 36.27 32.60
C LEU A 100 -35.31 37.22 31.85
N ASN A 101 -34.32 36.66 31.14
CA ASN A 101 -33.33 37.44 30.40
C ASN A 101 -33.17 37.01 28.92
N ASN A 102 -34.26 37.08 28.14
CA ASN A 102 -34.33 37.63 26.76
C ASN A 102 -35.72 37.41 26.12
N ASP A 103 -36.19 38.40 25.34
CA ASP A 103 -37.40 38.39 24.49
C ASP A 103 -38.69 37.75 25.09
N GLU A 104 -39.30 38.43 26.07
CA GLU A 104 -40.65 38.08 26.56
C GLU A 104 -41.68 37.93 25.42
N ASP A 105 -41.70 38.86 24.46
CA ASP A 105 -42.73 38.88 23.42
C ASP A 105 -42.55 37.78 22.37
N VAL A 106 -41.30 37.34 22.10
CA VAL A 106 -41.05 36.22 21.19
C VAL A 106 -41.41 34.90 21.87
N ASN A 107 -40.99 34.71 23.12
CA ASN A 107 -41.38 33.52 23.88
C ASN A 107 -42.90 33.46 24.11
N ARG A 108 -43.57 34.58 24.41
CA ARG A 108 -45.05 34.65 24.41
C ARG A 108 -45.62 34.28 23.05
N TYR A 109 -45.11 34.81 21.94
CA TYR A 109 -45.60 34.52 20.59
C TYR A 109 -45.53 33.02 20.24
N TYR A 110 -44.43 32.34 20.56
CA TYR A 110 -44.32 30.89 20.37
C TYR A 110 -45.19 30.10 21.35
N ASN A 111 -45.25 30.50 22.63
CA ASN A 111 -46.09 29.84 23.63
C ASN A 111 -47.59 29.96 23.28
N TYR A 112 -48.04 31.10 22.69
CA TYR A 112 -49.39 31.24 22.15
C TYR A 112 -49.66 30.37 20.91
N ILE A 113 -48.66 30.09 20.07
CA ILE A 113 -48.84 29.20 18.90
C ILE A 113 -48.91 27.73 19.32
N CYS A 114 -48.10 27.30 20.29
CA CYS A 114 -48.08 25.93 20.78
C CYS A 114 -49.23 25.65 21.78
N ASN A 115 -49.27 26.41 22.87
CA ASN A 115 -50.12 26.15 24.04
C ASN A 115 -51.31 27.12 24.15
N GLY A 116 -51.34 28.18 23.35
CA GLY A 116 -52.36 29.22 23.41
C GLY A 116 -53.70 28.80 22.79
N VAL A 117 -54.71 28.77 23.66
CA VAL A 117 -56.17 28.69 23.36
C VAL A 117 -56.64 27.41 22.66
N ASP A 118 -57.79 26.97 23.14
CA ASP A 118 -58.56 25.78 22.79
C ASP A 118 -58.65 25.49 21.27
N THR A 119 -58.22 24.29 20.87
CA THR A 119 -58.20 23.83 19.47
C THR A 119 -59.59 23.55 18.91
N VAL A 120 -60.61 23.41 19.77
CA VAL A 120 -62.03 23.30 19.38
C VAL A 120 -62.51 24.50 18.56
N HIS A 121 -61.88 25.67 18.73
CA HIS A 121 -62.29 26.93 18.10
C HIS A 121 -61.44 27.32 16.87
N THR A 122 -60.42 26.54 16.50
CA THR A 122 -59.67 26.76 15.25
C THR A 122 -60.35 26.09 14.07
N VAL A 123 -60.53 26.81 12.95
CA VAL A 123 -61.08 26.27 11.70
C VAL A 123 -60.23 25.08 11.23
N GLN A 124 -60.82 23.89 11.19
CA GLN A 124 -60.18 22.67 10.70
C GLN A 124 -60.11 22.67 9.15
N ILE A 125 -59.24 21.83 8.57
CA ILE A 125 -59.23 21.61 7.12
C ILE A 125 -60.58 20.99 6.72
N GLN A 126 -61.28 21.58 5.75
CA GLN A 126 -62.47 20.97 5.15
C GLN A 126 -62.07 19.66 4.43
N ASP A 127 -62.77 18.55 4.69
CA ASP A 127 -62.38 17.23 4.16
C ASP A 127 -62.33 17.18 2.63
N VAL A 128 -63.16 17.98 1.94
CA VAL A 128 -63.13 18.18 0.48
C VAL A 128 -61.77 18.67 -0.05
N VAL A 129 -60.95 19.31 0.79
CA VAL A 129 -59.56 19.70 0.48
C VAL A 129 -58.61 18.53 0.70
N ILE A 130 -58.84 17.71 1.73
CA ILE A 130 -58.07 16.51 2.04
C ILE A 130 -58.26 15.46 0.93
N GLU A 131 -59.48 15.22 0.49
CA GLU A 131 -59.81 14.35 -0.64
C GLU A 131 -59.07 14.79 -1.92
N LYS A 132 -59.05 16.10 -2.20
CA LYS A 132 -58.31 16.65 -3.36
C LYS A 132 -56.81 16.47 -3.25
N ILE A 133 -56.23 16.54 -2.04
CA ILE A 133 -54.81 16.24 -1.81
C ILE A 133 -54.54 14.75 -2.04
N LEU A 134 -55.41 13.86 -1.52
CA LEU A 134 -55.27 12.41 -1.70
C LEU A 134 -55.45 11.99 -3.17
N LEU A 135 -56.31 12.64 -3.94
CA LEU A 135 -56.50 12.40 -5.37
C LEU A 135 -55.26 12.76 -6.22
N LEU A 136 -54.36 13.62 -5.74
CA LEU A 136 -53.07 13.87 -6.40
C LEU A 136 -52.08 12.71 -6.25
N VAL A 137 -52.31 11.79 -5.31
CA VAL A 137 -51.45 10.62 -5.07
C VAL A 137 -52.07 9.36 -5.68
N PRO A 138 -51.36 8.61 -6.55
CA PRO A 138 -51.86 7.35 -7.09
C PRO A 138 -52.30 6.35 -6.01
N TYR A 139 -53.45 5.70 -6.23
CA TYR A 139 -54.05 4.78 -5.26
C TYR A 139 -53.08 3.69 -4.76
N HIS A 140 -52.33 3.07 -5.68
CA HIS A 140 -51.39 1.99 -5.36
C HIS A 140 -50.21 2.41 -4.46
N LEU A 141 -49.92 3.71 -4.33
CA LEU A 141 -48.93 4.21 -3.36
C LEU A 141 -49.56 4.48 -2.00
N ARG A 142 -50.79 4.99 -1.97
CA ARG A 142 -51.55 5.19 -0.72
C ARG A 142 -51.84 3.87 -0.02
N ASP A 143 -52.27 2.87 -0.78
CA ASP A 143 -52.62 1.53 -0.29
C ASP A 143 -51.37 0.80 0.25
N ARG A 144 -50.29 0.75 -0.55
CA ARG A 144 -49.01 0.11 -0.15
C ARG A 144 -48.32 0.78 1.06
N PHE A 145 -48.59 2.06 1.31
CA PHE A 145 -47.97 2.84 2.38
C PHE A 145 -49.02 3.60 3.21
N ALA A 146 -50.09 2.90 3.61
CA ALA A 146 -51.21 3.49 4.36
C ALA A 146 -50.77 4.25 5.62
N TYR A 147 -49.91 3.65 6.45
CA TYR A 147 -49.36 4.26 7.67
C TYR A 147 -48.61 5.59 7.42
N TYR A 148 -47.78 5.64 6.37
CA TYR A 148 -47.09 6.89 5.99
C TYR A 148 -48.07 7.92 5.42
N THR A 149 -49.10 7.47 4.69
CA THR A 149 -50.15 8.36 4.18
C THR A 149 -50.94 9.00 5.32
N GLU A 150 -51.29 8.23 6.35
CA GLU A 150 -51.98 8.71 7.55
C GLU A 150 -51.11 9.66 8.38
N SER A 151 -49.84 9.32 8.61
CA SER A 151 -48.88 10.19 9.30
C SER A 151 -48.70 11.54 8.59
N LEU A 152 -48.58 11.54 7.26
CA LEU A 152 -48.51 12.78 6.47
C LEU A 152 -49.83 13.57 6.49
N LEU A 153 -51.00 12.91 6.56
CA LEU A 153 -52.28 13.61 6.75
C LEU A 153 -52.37 14.31 8.11
N ILE A 154 -51.81 13.71 9.17
CA ILE A 154 -51.70 14.34 10.49
C ILE A 154 -50.76 15.54 10.42
N GLU A 155 -49.55 15.40 9.84
CA GLU A 155 -48.61 16.51 9.68
C GLU A 155 -49.21 17.70 8.90
N ILE A 156 -50.01 17.42 7.87
CA ILE A 156 -50.75 18.44 7.09
C ILE A 156 -51.82 19.13 7.95
N LYS A 157 -52.60 18.37 8.74
CA LYS A 157 -53.62 18.93 9.67
C LYS A 157 -52.98 19.80 10.75
N ASP A 158 -51.88 19.36 11.35
CA ASP A 158 -51.16 20.09 12.39
C ASP A 158 -50.47 21.33 11.83
N THR A 159 -49.83 21.22 10.66
CA THR A 159 -49.19 22.36 10.00
C THR A 159 -50.23 23.40 9.55
N TYR A 160 -51.40 22.99 9.07
CA TYR A 160 -52.51 23.92 8.80
C TYR A 160 -53.00 24.62 10.06
N THR A 161 -53.26 23.86 11.14
CA THR A 161 -53.75 24.38 12.42
C THR A 161 -52.74 25.37 13.03
N ARG A 162 -51.45 25.02 13.04
CA ARG A 162 -50.33 25.89 13.45
C ARG A 162 -50.25 27.16 12.61
N ASN A 163 -50.44 27.07 11.29
CA ASN A 163 -50.45 28.22 10.40
C ASN A 163 -51.69 29.11 10.57
N ILE A 164 -52.86 28.55 10.89
CA ILE A 164 -54.06 29.31 11.25
C ILE A 164 -53.87 30.00 12.60
N LYS A 165 -53.40 29.32 13.65
CA LYS A 165 -53.04 29.95 14.93
C LYS A 165 -52.09 31.12 14.72
N LYS A 166 -51.01 30.91 13.94
CA LYS A 166 -50.05 31.96 13.55
C LYS A 166 -50.70 33.12 12.80
N ALA A 167 -51.58 32.87 11.83
CA ALA A 167 -52.25 33.91 11.05
C ALA A 167 -53.26 34.72 11.88
N ILE A 168 -54.02 34.07 12.76
CA ILE A 168 -54.94 34.73 13.71
C ILE A 168 -54.14 35.61 14.67
N LEU A 169 -53.05 35.08 15.23
CA LEU A 169 -52.18 35.83 16.15
C LEU A 169 -51.52 37.03 15.45
N GLN A 170 -50.99 36.84 14.23
CA GLN A 170 -50.48 37.94 13.40
C GLN A 170 -51.53 38.98 13.03
N TYR A 171 -52.81 38.60 12.86
CA TYR A 171 -53.90 39.53 12.61
C TYR A 171 -54.29 40.32 13.87
N ALA A 172 -54.43 39.64 15.01
CA ALA A 172 -54.78 40.26 16.29
C ALA A 172 -53.68 41.20 16.83
N LEU A 173 -52.41 40.88 16.56
CA LEU A 173 -51.25 41.69 16.95
C LEU A 173 -50.93 42.85 15.99
N GLN A 174 -51.80 43.18 15.02
CA GLN A 174 -51.60 44.36 14.12
C GLN A 174 -51.76 45.70 14.85
N VAL A 175 -50.69 46.10 15.55
CA VAL A 175 -50.14 47.46 15.49
C VAL A 175 -49.97 47.86 14.00
N PRO A 176 -50.09 49.14 13.60
CA PRO A 176 -50.04 49.55 12.18
C PRO A 176 -48.63 49.44 11.53
N VAL A 177 -48.11 48.21 11.41
CA VAL A 177 -46.79 47.85 10.83
C VAL A 177 -46.84 47.83 9.28
N GLN A 178 -47.57 48.78 8.68
CA GLN A 178 -47.74 48.88 7.22
C GLN A 178 -46.44 49.26 6.46
N LYS A 179 -45.35 49.58 7.18
CA LYS A 179 -44.03 49.89 6.60
C LYS A 179 -43.19 48.67 6.21
N TYR A 180 -43.45 47.47 6.74
CA TYR A 180 -42.57 46.31 6.52
C TYR A 180 -43.00 45.45 5.31
N LEU A 181 -44.31 45.24 5.11
CA LEU A 181 -44.85 44.47 3.97
C LEU A 181 -44.57 45.10 2.59
N LEU A 182 -44.18 46.38 2.54
CA LEU A 182 -43.75 47.03 1.30
C LEU A 182 -42.34 46.62 0.85
N LYS A 183 -41.46 46.16 1.74
CA LYS A 183 -40.11 45.70 1.37
C LYS A 183 -40.05 44.24 0.89
N GLN A 184 -40.99 43.38 1.27
CA GLN A 184 -41.03 41.99 0.76
C GLN A 184 -41.54 41.89 -0.69
N LYS A 185 -42.46 42.76 -1.09
CA LYS A 185 -43.08 42.73 -2.44
C LYS A 185 -42.13 42.88 -3.62
N ASP A 186 -40.89 43.37 -3.43
CA ASP A 186 -39.89 43.42 -4.49
C ASP A 186 -39.01 42.15 -4.55
N ASN A 187 -38.87 41.39 -3.46
CA ASN A 187 -38.24 40.07 -3.47
C ASN A 187 -39.22 38.97 -3.92
N ASP A 188 -40.48 39.02 -3.48
CA ASP A 188 -41.50 38.01 -3.82
C ASP A 188 -41.81 37.94 -5.32
N LYS A 189 -41.51 39.00 -6.08
CA LYS A 189 -41.53 39.00 -7.55
C LYS A 189 -40.70 37.88 -8.16
N LYS A 190 -39.62 37.42 -7.52
CA LYS A 190 -38.81 36.28 -8.00
C LYS A 190 -39.46 34.92 -7.75
N SER A 191 -40.32 34.80 -6.74
CA SER A 191 -41.00 33.53 -6.40
C SER A 191 -42.20 33.25 -7.32
N LEU A 192 -42.96 34.29 -7.68
CA LEU A 192 -44.19 34.14 -8.47
C LEU A 192 -43.99 33.71 -9.93
N TYR A 193 -42.77 33.79 -10.48
CA TYR A 193 -42.47 33.31 -11.84
C TYR A 193 -42.66 31.79 -12.02
N MET A 194 -42.65 31.01 -10.93
CA MET A 194 -42.70 29.54 -11.01
C MET A 194 -44.12 28.96 -11.13
N ARG A 195 -45.17 29.80 -11.26
CA ARG A 195 -46.59 29.34 -11.29
C ARG A 195 -47.35 29.55 -12.59
N TYR A 196 -46.72 30.09 -13.63
CA TYR A 196 -47.27 30.11 -14.99
C TYR A 196 -46.36 29.29 -15.93
N ILE A 197 -46.69 28.00 -16.10
CA ILE A 197 -46.25 27.26 -17.28
C ILE A 197 -46.97 27.91 -18.47
N VAL A 198 -46.25 28.73 -19.23
CA VAL A 198 -46.82 29.43 -20.39
C VAL A 198 -47.27 28.37 -21.41
N PRO A 199 -48.46 28.50 -22.04
CA PRO A 199 -48.82 27.67 -23.19
C PRO A 199 -47.77 27.84 -24.30
N GLY A 200 -46.92 26.83 -24.49
CA GLY A 200 -45.71 26.91 -25.33
C GLY A 200 -44.40 26.56 -24.59
N SER A 201 -44.31 26.78 -23.27
CA SER A 201 -43.21 26.25 -22.44
C SER A 201 -43.14 24.72 -22.52
N THR A 202 -44.29 24.05 -22.59
CA THR A 202 -44.39 22.60 -22.79
C THR A 202 -43.83 22.13 -24.12
N VAL A 203 -43.90 22.95 -25.19
CA VAL A 203 -43.30 22.64 -26.50
C VAL A 203 -41.79 22.75 -26.38
N LYS A 204 -41.26 23.86 -25.84
CA LYS A 204 -39.82 24.04 -25.63
C LYS A 204 -39.22 23.00 -24.69
N ILE A 205 -39.95 22.59 -23.64
CA ILE A 205 -39.52 21.53 -22.73
C ILE A 205 -39.52 20.16 -23.44
N ARG A 206 -40.42 19.90 -24.39
CA ARG A 206 -40.34 18.72 -25.27
C ARG A 206 -39.13 18.83 -26.20
N GLU A 207 -38.95 19.94 -26.92
CA GLU A 207 -37.78 20.18 -27.78
C GLU A 207 -36.44 19.98 -27.04
N TYR A 208 -36.30 20.51 -25.82
CA TYR A 208 -35.12 20.29 -24.98
C TYR A 208 -35.02 18.84 -24.48
N ARG A 209 -36.13 18.19 -24.11
CA ARG A 209 -36.14 16.77 -23.72
C ARG A 209 -35.77 15.86 -24.87
N ASP A 210 -36.26 16.12 -26.07
CA ASP A 210 -36.00 15.33 -27.28
C ASP A 210 -34.57 15.57 -27.76
N ASN A 211 -34.05 16.81 -27.65
CA ASN A 211 -32.64 17.12 -27.88
C ASN A 211 -31.73 16.37 -26.88
N LEU A 212 -32.06 16.40 -25.58
CA LEU A 212 -31.36 15.62 -24.56
C LEU A 212 -31.45 14.10 -24.82
N GLN A 213 -32.63 13.57 -25.13
CA GLN A 213 -32.83 12.15 -25.40
C GLN A 213 -32.13 11.69 -26.69
N ASN A 214 -31.88 12.59 -27.64
CA ASN A 214 -31.12 12.28 -28.85
C ASN A 214 -29.59 12.41 -28.70
N ASN A 215 -29.10 13.29 -27.82
CA ASN A 215 -27.66 13.61 -27.67
C ASN A 215 -27.00 13.12 -26.36
N LEU A 216 -27.76 12.90 -25.27
CA LEU A 216 -27.24 12.46 -23.98
C LEU A 216 -27.36 10.93 -23.83
N PHE A 217 -26.41 10.21 -24.44
CA PHE A 217 -26.40 8.75 -24.51
C PHE A 217 -26.38 8.04 -23.15
N LEU A 218 -25.95 8.72 -22.07
CA LEU A 218 -26.05 8.27 -20.68
C LEU A 218 -27.49 7.94 -20.22
N ILE A 219 -28.52 8.49 -20.86
CA ILE A 219 -29.94 8.18 -20.54
C ILE A 219 -30.38 6.83 -21.14
N ASN A 220 -29.61 6.26 -22.08
CA ASN A 220 -29.98 5.02 -22.77
C ASN A 220 -29.97 3.81 -21.80
N PRO A 221 -31.00 2.95 -21.81
CA PRO A 221 -31.04 1.73 -21.00
C PRO A 221 -29.78 0.85 -21.07
N CYS A 222 -29.08 0.79 -22.22
CA CYS A 222 -27.84 0.03 -22.35
C CYS A 222 -26.76 0.51 -21.37
N MET A 223 -26.57 1.83 -21.27
CA MET A 223 -25.57 2.44 -20.37
C MET A 223 -25.90 2.18 -18.92
N ARG A 224 -27.19 2.27 -18.57
CA ARG A 224 -27.67 1.92 -17.23
C ARG A 224 -27.44 0.45 -16.92
N MET A 225 -27.81 -0.47 -17.81
CA MET A 225 -27.62 -1.91 -17.59
C MET A 225 -26.13 -2.27 -17.43
N SER A 226 -25.22 -1.62 -18.17
CA SER A 226 -23.77 -1.79 -18.00
C SER A 226 -23.23 -1.24 -16.68
N LEU A 227 -23.88 -0.22 -16.10
CA LEU A 227 -23.56 0.26 -14.74
C LEU A 227 -24.17 -0.66 -13.67
N ASP A 228 -25.41 -1.10 -13.84
CA ASP A 228 -26.13 -1.96 -12.89
C ASP A 228 -25.43 -3.35 -12.78
N HIS A 229 -24.96 -3.93 -13.90
CA HIS A 229 -24.15 -5.17 -13.92
C HIS A 229 -22.79 -5.00 -13.20
N TRP A 230 -22.08 -3.89 -13.44
CA TRP A 230 -20.83 -3.60 -12.72
C TRP A 230 -21.04 -3.42 -11.21
N VAL A 231 -22.10 -2.73 -10.81
CA VAL A 231 -22.43 -2.51 -9.38
C VAL A 231 -22.90 -3.79 -8.69
N GLY A 232 -23.55 -4.70 -9.43
CA GLY A 232 -23.98 -6.00 -8.92
C GLY A 232 -22.84 -7.01 -8.73
N GLU A 233 -21.95 -7.15 -9.71
CA GLU A 233 -20.96 -8.24 -9.75
C GLU A 233 -19.51 -7.80 -9.52
N PHE A 234 -19.15 -6.56 -9.87
CA PHE A 234 -17.75 -6.09 -9.94
C PHE A 234 -17.39 -4.95 -8.97
N ARG A 235 -18.34 -4.46 -8.17
CA ARG A 235 -18.14 -3.38 -7.17
C ARG A 235 -16.95 -3.64 -6.22
N ASP A 236 -16.92 -4.82 -5.63
CA ASP A 236 -15.92 -5.23 -4.65
C ASP A 236 -14.82 -6.11 -5.27
N PHE A 237 -14.80 -6.22 -6.60
CA PHE A 237 -13.76 -6.92 -7.36
C PHE A 237 -12.45 -6.12 -7.36
N ARG A 238 -11.32 -6.84 -7.30
CA ARG A 238 -9.95 -6.29 -7.26
C ARG A 238 -9.01 -7.14 -8.10
N LEU A 239 -7.90 -6.54 -8.52
CA LEU A 239 -6.84 -7.23 -9.28
C LEU A 239 -5.97 -8.14 -8.40
N ILE A 240 -5.89 -7.85 -7.11
CA ILE A 240 -5.16 -8.60 -6.07
C ILE A 240 -6.17 -9.02 -5.00
N ASP A 241 -6.14 -10.30 -4.61
CA ASP A 241 -6.89 -10.80 -3.46
C ASP A 241 -6.02 -10.76 -2.20
N VAL A 242 -6.14 -9.64 -1.48
CA VAL A 242 -5.48 -9.41 -0.19
C VAL A 242 -5.92 -10.44 0.87
N LYS A 243 -7.10 -11.06 0.75
CA LYS A 243 -7.55 -12.11 1.70
C LYS A 243 -6.77 -13.40 1.49
N GLN A 244 -6.41 -13.76 0.26
CA GLN A 244 -5.51 -14.87 -0.02
C GLN A 244 -4.09 -14.60 0.48
N ILE A 245 -3.60 -13.35 0.39
CA ILE A 245 -2.31 -12.98 0.99
C ILE A 245 -2.38 -13.07 2.52
N ALA A 246 -3.50 -12.67 3.13
CA ALA A 246 -3.74 -12.77 4.57
C ALA A 246 -3.95 -14.21 5.10
N GLN A 247 -3.94 -15.24 4.25
CA GLN A 247 -3.99 -16.64 4.68
C GLN A 247 -2.60 -17.22 5.00
N SER A 248 -1.52 -16.64 4.48
CA SER A 248 -0.16 -17.02 4.88
C SER A 248 0.21 -16.33 6.19
N LYS A 249 0.58 -17.13 7.20
CA LYS A 249 1.18 -16.64 8.46
C LYS A 249 2.73 -16.58 8.41
N GLU A 250 3.31 -16.91 7.26
CA GLU A 250 4.75 -16.98 7.03
C GLU A 250 5.26 -15.70 6.37
N SER A 251 6.55 -15.40 6.56
CA SER A 251 7.24 -14.33 5.85
C SER A 251 7.51 -14.73 4.39
N TRP A 252 7.26 -13.81 3.48
CA TRP A 252 7.30 -14.01 2.04
C TRP A 252 8.73 -13.97 1.48
N ASP A 253 9.07 -14.92 0.61
CA ASP A 253 10.09 -14.69 -0.41
C ASP A 253 9.54 -13.68 -1.45
N LEU A 254 10.35 -12.69 -1.79
CA LEU A 254 10.04 -11.62 -2.75
C LEU A 254 9.66 -12.18 -4.13
N MET A 255 10.37 -13.21 -4.61
CA MET A 255 10.13 -13.79 -5.94
C MET A 255 8.81 -14.59 -5.96
N ARG A 256 8.54 -15.37 -4.90
CA ARG A 256 7.28 -16.10 -4.67
C ARG A 256 6.09 -15.14 -4.51
N PHE A 257 6.27 -14.01 -3.84
CA PHE A 257 5.25 -12.96 -3.68
C PHE A 257 4.89 -12.32 -5.02
N ASN A 258 5.88 -11.85 -5.78
CA ASN A 258 5.66 -11.29 -7.12
C ASN A 258 4.96 -12.33 -8.03
N LYS A 259 5.45 -13.57 -8.07
CA LYS A 259 4.84 -14.66 -8.85
C LYS A 259 3.41 -15.00 -8.43
N MET A 260 3.05 -14.80 -7.16
CA MET A 260 1.67 -14.94 -6.67
C MET A 260 0.79 -13.80 -7.19
N ILE A 261 1.22 -12.55 -7.05
CA ILE A 261 0.48 -11.36 -7.50
C ILE A 261 0.28 -11.40 -9.03
N ASN A 262 1.31 -11.69 -9.81
CA ASN A 262 1.19 -11.90 -11.25
C ASN A 262 0.14 -12.98 -11.61
N LYS A 263 0.13 -14.10 -10.88
CA LYS A 263 -0.86 -15.17 -11.07
C LYS A 263 -2.29 -14.73 -10.69
N GLN A 264 -2.46 -13.83 -9.72
CA GLN A 264 -3.74 -13.22 -9.39
C GLN A 264 -4.19 -12.24 -10.48
N MET A 265 -3.32 -11.33 -10.94
CA MET A 265 -3.64 -10.35 -11.98
C MET A 265 -4.04 -11.00 -13.32
N ILE A 266 -3.35 -12.08 -13.74
CA ILE A 266 -3.73 -12.85 -14.93
C ILE A 266 -5.13 -13.48 -14.77
N LYS A 267 -5.45 -14.05 -13.59
CA LYS A 267 -6.80 -14.55 -13.31
C LYS A 267 -7.84 -13.43 -13.34
N ALA A 268 -7.55 -12.29 -12.72
CA ALA A 268 -8.46 -11.15 -12.67
C ALA A 268 -8.76 -10.62 -14.08
N ARG A 269 -7.73 -10.47 -14.93
CA ARG A 269 -7.89 -10.06 -16.33
C ARG A 269 -8.69 -11.06 -17.16
N ASN A 270 -8.51 -12.36 -16.93
CA ASN A 270 -9.31 -13.41 -17.58
C ASN A 270 -10.78 -13.39 -17.12
N MET A 271 -11.06 -13.11 -15.83
CA MET A 271 -12.43 -12.93 -15.34
C MET A 271 -13.09 -11.67 -15.91
N LEU A 272 -12.35 -10.57 -16.02
CA LEU A 272 -12.84 -9.35 -16.67
C LEU A 272 -13.16 -9.58 -18.16
N LYS A 273 -12.37 -10.38 -18.88
CA LYS A 273 -12.68 -10.74 -20.26
C LYS A 273 -13.93 -11.62 -20.35
N ASN A 274 -13.93 -12.76 -19.65
CA ASN A 274 -14.93 -13.82 -19.87
C ASN A 274 -16.29 -13.59 -19.17
N PHE A 275 -16.39 -12.60 -18.27
CA PHE A 275 -17.64 -12.30 -17.54
C PHE A 275 -18.07 -10.84 -17.70
N TRP A 276 -17.21 -9.86 -17.36
CA TRP A 276 -17.57 -8.44 -17.46
C TRP A 276 -17.71 -7.97 -18.92
N TYR A 277 -16.70 -8.24 -19.75
CA TYR A 277 -16.69 -7.79 -21.14
C TYR A 277 -17.76 -8.53 -21.97
N ASP A 278 -17.82 -9.85 -21.85
CA ASP A 278 -18.86 -10.68 -22.49
C ASP A 278 -20.27 -10.35 -21.97
N GLY A 279 -20.43 -10.06 -20.68
CA GLY A 279 -21.69 -9.57 -20.08
C GLY A 279 -22.15 -8.25 -20.70
N ILE A 280 -21.24 -7.30 -20.88
CA ILE A 280 -21.52 -6.05 -21.59
C ILE A 280 -21.84 -6.30 -23.08
N GLN A 281 -21.12 -7.20 -23.77
CA GLN A 281 -21.49 -7.56 -25.15
C GLN A 281 -22.93 -8.07 -25.25
N ASN A 282 -23.34 -8.96 -24.36
CA ASN A 282 -24.71 -9.48 -24.31
C ASN A 282 -25.75 -8.37 -24.07
N ILE A 283 -25.48 -7.43 -23.15
CA ILE A 283 -26.35 -6.27 -22.90
C ILE A 283 -26.54 -5.42 -24.17
N PHE A 284 -25.48 -5.18 -24.96
CA PHE A 284 -25.59 -4.40 -26.20
C PHE A 284 -26.24 -5.21 -27.33
N LEU A 285 -25.96 -6.51 -27.46
CA LEU A 285 -26.56 -7.39 -28.46
C LEU A 285 -28.08 -7.56 -28.26
N GLU A 286 -28.52 -7.79 -27.02
CA GLU A 286 -29.95 -7.85 -26.69
C GLU A 286 -30.68 -6.55 -27.00
N ASN A 287 -30.08 -5.41 -26.65
CA ASN A 287 -30.73 -4.11 -26.82
C ASN A 287 -30.65 -3.60 -28.26
N ASN A 288 -29.71 -4.09 -29.07
CA ASN A 288 -29.72 -3.94 -30.52
C ASN A 288 -30.96 -4.64 -31.14
N ARG A 289 -31.27 -5.88 -30.71
CA ARG A 289 -32.52 -6.58 -31.12
C ARG A 289 -33.80 -5.84 -30.71
N LYS A 290 -33.74 -4.99 -29.68
CA LYS A 290 -34.85 -4.15 -29.18
C LYS A 290 -34.86 -2.74 -29.80
N SER A 291 -34.02 -2.46 -30.81
CA SER A 291 -33.87 -1.15 -31.48
C SER A 291 -33.47 0.01 -30.54
N LEU A 292 -32.83 -0.29 -29.41
CA LEU A 292 -32.35 0.70 -28.43
C LEU A 292 -30.93 1.20 -28.73
N VAL A 293 -30.20 0.54 -29.63
CA VAL A 293 -28.87 0.94 -30.10
C VAL A 293 -29.01 1.75 -31.39
N PRO A 294 -28.28 2.87 -31.58
CA PRO A 294 -28.28 3.61 -32.85
C PRO A 294 -27.82 2.75 -34.03
N SER A 295 -28.48 2.87 -35.19
CA SER A 295 -28.07 2.13 -36.39
C SER A 295 -26.69 2.59 -36.91
N MET A 296 -25.89 1.65 -37.42
CA MET A 296 -24.63 1.87 -38.15
C MET A 296 -24.76 2.90 -39.30
N LEU A 297 -25.96 3.04 -39.88
CA LEU A 297 -26.27 4.06 -40.90
C LEU A 297 -26.08 5.49 -40.37
N GLN A 298 -26.31 5.73 -39.08
CA GLN A 298 -26.15 7.03 -38.42
C GLN A 298 -24.75 7.21 -37.85
N ARG A 299 -23.69 7.06 -38.68
CA ARG A 299 -22.26 6.99 -38.28
C ARG A 299 -21.83 7.94 -37.15
N ILE A 300 -22.23 9.22 -37.18
CA ILE A 300 -21.88 10.21 -36.14
C ILE A 300 -22.55 9.90 -34.79
N ARG A 301 -23.83 9.50 -34.81
CA ARG A 301 -24.59 9.12 -33.61
C ARG A 301 -24.09 7.79 -33.04
N PHE A 302 -23.77 6.85 -33.94
CA PHE A 302 -23.16 5.56 -33.59
C PHE A 302 -21.82 5.76 -32.89
N LYS A 303 -20.87 6.50 -33.49
CA LYS A 303 -19.56 6.79 -32.89
C LYS A 303 -19.72 7.43 -31.49
N ARG A 304 -20.54 8.47 -31.35
CA ARG A 304 -20.76 9.13 -30.04
C ARG A 304 -21.43 8.25 -28.98
N PHE A 305 -22.29 7.33 -29.38
CA PHE A 305 -22.91 6.35 -28.47
C PHE A 305 -21.87 5.35 -27.95
N TYR A 306 -21.05 4.80 -28.84
CA TYR A 306 -19.98 3.86 -28.46
C TYR A 306 -18.81 4.53 -27.72
N GLU A 307 -18.47 5.79 -28.05
CA GLU A 307 -17.57 6.63 -27.24
C GLU A 307 -18.09 6.80 -25.81
N CYS A 308 -19.41 6.98 -25.63
CA CYS A 308 -20.03 7.09 -24.31
C CYS A 308 -19.98 5.74 -23.54
N ALA A 309 -20.18 4.61 -24.21
CA ALA A 309 -19.99 3.28 -23.61
C ALA A 309 -18.52 3.06 -23.19
N ALA A 310 -17.57 3.35 -24.08
CA ALA A 310 -16.14 3.25 -23.81
C ALA A 310 -15.73 4.11 -22.61
N LYS A 311 -16.24 5.33 -22.46
CA LYS A 311 -15.97 6.19 -21.30
C LYS A 311 -16.55 5.65 -19.99
N ILE A 312 -17.67 4.93 -20.03
CA ILE A 312 -18.21 4.21 -18.86
C ILE A 312 -17.29 3.03 -18.48
N MET A 313 -16.89 2.22 -19.46
CA MET A 313 -15.99 1.08 -19.24
C MET A 313 -14.60 1.50 -18.73
N GLU A 314 -14.02 2.56 -19.32
CA GLU A 314 -12.78 3.18 -18.83
C GLU A 314 -12.92 3.68 -17.39
N SER A 315 -14.08 4.22 -17.00
CA SER A 315 -14.34 4.69 -15.63
C SER A 315 -14.48 3.53 -14.64
N GLN A 316 -15.15 2.44 -15.03
CA GLN A 316 -15.24 1.19 -14.26
C GLN A 316 -13.84 0.59 -14.00
N LEU A 317 -13.09 0.37 -15.08
CA LEU A 317 -11.71 -0.12 -15.05
C LEU A 317 -10.78 0.78 -14.20
N LEU A 318 -10.85 2.10 -14.37
CA LEU A 318 -10.08 3.07 -13.58
C LEU A 318 -10.45 3.05 -12.09
N SER A 319 -11.73 2.84 -11.77
CA SER A 319 -12.21 2.73 -10.38
C SER A 319 -11.64 1.48 -9.70
N MET A 320 -11.74 0.32 -10.34
CA MET A 320 -11.13 -0.94 -9.88
C MET A 320 -9.61 -0.83 -9.72
N CYS A 321 -8.92 -0.18 -10.67
CA CYS A 321 -7.48 0.09 -10.58
C CYS A 321 -7.13 0.93 -9.36
N LYS A 322 -7.84 2.05 -9.14
CA LYS A 322 -7.64 2.95 -7.99
C LYS A 322 -7.83 2.26 -6.65
N TYR A 323 -8.84 1.39 -6.51
CA TYR A 323 -9.01 0.60 -5.28
C TYR A 323 -7.94 -0.49 -5.16
N SER A 324 -7.61 -1.23 -6.23
CA SER A 324 -6.57 -2.27 -6.17
C SER A 324 -5.19 -1.73 -5.80
N LEU A 325 -4.83 -0.55 -6.32
CA LEU A 325 -3.62 0.19 -5.93
C LEU A 325 -3.67 0.61 -4.45
N LYS A 326 -4.81 1.13 -3.97
CA LYS A 326 -4.96 1.49 -2.55
C LYS A 326 -4.85 0.26 -1.64
N ASP A 327 -5.54 -0.82 -1.98
CA ASP A 327 -5.59 -2.04 -1.17
C ASP A 327 -4.19 -2.73 -1.10
N PHE A 328 -3.36 -2.59 -2.14
CA PHE A 328 -1.94 -2.98 -2.11
C PHE A 328 -1.07 -2.05 -1.25
N MET A 329 -1.26 -0.74 -1.33
CA MET A 329 -0.53 0.22 -0.48
C MET A 329 -0.90 0.11 1.01
N ASP A 330 -2.18 -0.14 1.33
CA ASP A 330 -2.64 -0.42 2.69
C ASP A 330 -2.01 -1.73 3.25
N LEU A 331 -1.74 -2.71 2.39
CA LEU A 331 -1.04 -3.96 2.76
C LEU A 331 0.45 -3.73 3.04
N ILE A 332 1.17 -3.00 2.17
CA ILE A 332 2.62 -2.79 2.27
C ILE A 332 2.98 -1.72 3.32
N ILE A 333 2.27 -0.59 3.36
CA ILE A 333 2.61 0.54 4.25
C ILE A 333 1.92 0.44 5.60
N HIS A 334 0.68 -0.06 5.65
CA HIS A 334 -0.13 -0.05 6.88
C HIS A 334 -0.30 -1.42 7.54
N GLY A 335 0.26 -2.49 6.96
CA GLY A 335 0.18 -3.85 7.51
C GLY A 335 -1.25 -4.37 7.65
N LYS A 336 -2.17 -3.95 6.77
CA LYS A 336 -3.60 -4.26 6.87
C LYS A 336 -4.05 -5.19 5.74
N PRO A 337 -4.72 -6.32 6.04
CA PRO A 337 -5.18 -6.77 7.37
C PRO A 337 -4.11 -7.51 8.20
N ILE A 338 -2.93 -7.81 7.63
CA ILE A 338 -1.81 -8.47 8.29
C ILE A 338 -0.50 -7.77 7.86
N ASN A 339 0.46 -7.65 8.77
CA ASN A 339 1.82 -7.20 8.44
C ASN A 339 2.42 -8.10 7.37
N CYS A 340 2.60 -7.58 6.15
CA CYS A 340 3.40 -8.27 5.14
C CYS A 340 4.88 -8.21 5.59
N MET A 341 5.52 -9.37 5.71
CA MET A 341 6.93 -9.47 6.11
C MET A 341 7.70 -10.22 5.05
N PHE A 342 8.87 -9.71 4.63
CA PHE A 342 9.70 -10.32 3.59
C PHE A 342 10.99 -10.91 4.14
N ASN A 343 11.41 -12.06 3.60
CA ASN A 343 12.70 -12.68 3.94
C ASN A 343 13.85 -11.92 3.26
N VAL A 344 14.91 -11.65 4.02
CA VAL A 344 16.20 -11.16 3.52
C VAL A 344 17.30 -11.96 4.21
N ASP A 345 18.17 -12.62 3.47
CA ASP A 345 19.32 -13.34 4.02
C ASP A 345 20.56 -12.43 4.03
N ILE A 346 21.31 -12.45 5.13
CA ILE A 346 22.68 -11.94 5.17
C ILE A 346 23.60 -13.04 4.62
N ILE A 347 24.34 -12.69 3.57
CA ILE A 347 25.26 -13.57 2.86
C ILE A 347 26.66 -12.96 2.82
N ILE A 348 27.68 -13.79 2.59
CA ILE A 348 29.03 -13.34 2.29
C ILE A 348 29.22 -13.45 0.77
N ALA A 349 29.23 -12.30 0.08
CA ALA A 349 29.46 -12.20 -1.35
C ALA A 349 30.83 -11.54 -1.59
N SER A 350 31.70 -12.19 -2.38
CA SER A 350 33.05 -11.67 -2.68
C SER A 350 33.86 -11.23 -1.44
N LYS A 351 33.77 -12.02 -0.36
CA LYS A 351 34.35 -11.74 0.97
C LYS A 351 33.82 -10.50 1.70
N GLN A 352 32.61 -10.02 1.37
CA GLN A 352 31.95 -8.91 2.06
C GLN A 352 30.52 -9.30 2.46
N LEU A 353 30.01 -8.72 3.55
CA LEU A 353 28.61 -8.91 3.95
C LEU A 353 27.67 -8.16 3.01
N ALA A 354 26.68 -8.88 2.48
CA ALA A 354 25.65 -8.36 1.59
C ALA A 354 24.27 -8.94 1.96
N PHE A 355 23.21 -8.30 1.43
CA PHE A 355 21.84 -8.79 1.54
C PHE A 355 21.39 -9.42 0.23
N ASP A 356 20.79 -10.62 0.29
CA ASP A 356 20.02 -11.20 -0.83
C ASP A 356 18.58 -11.50 -0.37
N PRO A 357 17.54 -10.95 -1.03
CA PRO A 357 17.60 -9.94 -2.09
C PRO A 357 18.12 -8.59 -1.60
N SER A 358 18.79 -7.84 -2.48
CA SER A 358 19.23 -6.46 -2.18
C SER A 358 18.03 -5.50 -2.06
N PHE A 359 18.17 -4.44 -1.25
CA PHE A 359 17.08 -3.47 -1.03
C PHE A 359 16.66 -2.73 -2.31
N GLU A 360 17.56 -2.52 -3.28
CA GLU A 360 17.18 -1.97 -4.58
C GLU A 360 16.28 -2.94 -5.38
N LYS A 361 16.56 -4.25 -5.34
CA LYS A 361 15.71 -5.29 -5.94
C LYS A 361 14.34 -5.39 -5.27
N PHE A 362 14.23 -5.06 -3.97
CA PHE A 362 12.94 -4.86 -3.29
C PHE A 362 12.19 -3.64 -3.83
N LYS A 363 12.85 -2.48 -3.97
CA LYS A 363 12.24 -1.28 -4.56
C LYS A 363 11.76 -1.55 -5.98
N GLU A 364 12.61 -2.14 -6.83
CA GLU A 364 12.29 -2.50 -8.23
C GLU A 364 11.03 -3.37 -8.32
N ILE A 365 10.99 -4.50 -7.59
CA ILE A 365 9.89 -5.47 -7.67
C ILE A 365 8.59 -4.93 -7.05
N LEU A 366 8.66 -4.19 -5.93
CA LEU A 366 7.47 -3.59 -5.34
C LEU A 366 6.94 -2.42 -6.18
N CYS A 367 7.80 -1.70 -6.91
CA CYS A 367 7.39 -0.70 -7.89
C CYS A 367 6.86 -1.31 -9.20
N SER A 368 7.40 -2.44 -9.67
CA SER A 368 6.92 -3.10 -10.90
C SER A 368 5.49 -3.59 -10.73
N ILE A 369 5.13 -4.10 -9.55
CA ILE A 369 3.75 -4.49 -9.22
C ILE A 369 2.77 -3.31 -9.38
N LEU A 370 3.17 -2.06 -9.07
CA LEU A 370 2.32 -0.88 -9.29
C LEU A 370 2.12 -0.59 -10.79
N ASP A 371 3.13 -0.80 -11.63
CA ASP A 371 3.04 -0.63 -13.09
C ASP A 371 2.22 -1.77 -13.72
N GLU A 372 2.45 -3.01 -13.29
CA GLU A 372 1.71 -4.20 -13.73
C GLU A 372 0.21 -4.09 -13.38
N LEU A 373 -0.13 -3.52 -12.21
CA LEU A 373 -1.50 -3.17 -11.83
C LEU A 373 -2.13 -2.11 -12.76
N CYS A 374 -1.33 -1.23 -13.36
CA CYS A 374 -1.79 -0.24 -14.33
C CYS A 374 -1.94 -0.84 -15.73
N GLU A 375 -1.01 -1.72 -16.15
CA GLU A 375 -1.04 -2.41 -17.44
C GLU A 375 -2.09 -3.53 -17.52
N ALA A 376 -2.41 -4.21 -16.40
CA ALA A 376 -3.48 -5.21 -16.33
C ALA A 376 -4.87 -4.66 -16.72
N VAL A 377 -5.02 -3.34 -16.68
CA VAL A 377 -6.25 -2.57 -16.92
C VAL A 377 -6.25 -1.90 -18.30
N ARG A 378 -5.09 -1.88 -18.98
CA ARG A 378 -4.92 -1.44 -20.37
C ARG A 378 -5.21 -2.61 -21.33
N ASN A 379 -5.25 -2.32 -22.63
CA ASN A 379 -5.35 -3.33 -23.69
C ASN A 379 -6.62 -4.22 -23.58
N PHE A 380 -7.75 -3.60 -23.22
CA PHE A 380 -9.11 -4.08 -23.51
C PHE A 380 -9.60 -3.37 -24.77
N GLU A 381 -10.17 -4.09 -25.72
CA GLU A 381 -10.73 -3.51 -26.94
C GLU A 381 -11.99 -2.70 -26.65
N LYS A 382 -12.42 -1.84 -27.58
CA LYS A 382 -13.73 -1.19 -27.48
C LYS A 382 -14.84 -2.11 -28.00
N LEU A 383 -16.08 -1.85 -27.57
CA LEU A 383 -17.23 -2.66 -27.97
C LEU A 383 -17.50 -2.59 -29.48
N GLU A 384 -17.36 -1.43 -30.12
CA GLU A 384 -17.60 -1.30 -31.56
C GLU A 384 -16.63 -2.14 -32.40
N THR A 385 -15.40 -2.36 -31.93
CA THR A 385 -14.38 -3.17 -32.61
C THR A 385 -14.58 -4.68 -32.51
N GLN A 386 -15.31 -5.18 -31.49
CA GLN A 386 -15.63 -6.62 -31.40
C GLN A 386 -17.05 -6.96 -31.84
N LEU A 387 -18.02 -6.06 -31.68
CA LEU A 387 -19.41 -6.30 -32.07
C LEU A 387 -19.66 -6.15 -33.58
N TYR A 388 -18.77 -5.47 -34.32
CA TYR A 388 -18.96 -5.16 -35.74
C TYR A 388 -17.67 -5.34 -36.54
N LEU A 389 -17.52 -6.51 -37.18
CA LEU A 389 -16.39 -6.84 -38.07
C LEU A 389 -16.24 -5.84 -39.24
N ASP A 390 -17.35 -5.28 -39.73
CA ASP A 390 -17.38 -4.29 -40.82
C ASP A 390 -17.10 -2.84 -40.38
N TRP A 391 -16.69 -2.61 -39.12
CA TRP A 391 -16.47 -1.27 -38.59
C TRP A 391 -15.20 -0.61 -39.15
N SER A 392 -15.39 0.35 -40.05
CA SER A 392 -14.35 1.15 -40.71
C SER A 392 -13.92 2.39 -39.91
N GLY A 393 -14.06 2.36 -38.58
CA GLY A 393 -13.58 3.42 -37.68
C GLY A 393 -12.22 3.09 -37.07
N GLU A 394 -11.75 3.96 -36.18
CA GLU A 394 -10.49 3.76 -35.44
C GLU A 394 -10.54 2.48 -34.60
N GLN A 395 -9.76 1.47 -35.00
CA GLN A 395 -9.44 0.36 -34.11
C GLN A 395 -8.71 0.91 -32.88
N GLY A 396 -9.19 0.60 -31.69
CA GLY A 396 -8.64 1.17 -30.48
C GLY A 396 -9.02 0.40 -29.23
N PHE A 397 -8.10 0.44 -28.27
CA PHE A 397 -8.32 -0.04 -26.92
C PHE A 397 -8.97 1.06 -26.05
N LEU A 398 -9.62 0.64 -24.96
CA LEU A 398 -10.01 1.50 -23.86
C LEU A 398 -8.74 2.12 -23.24
N LYS A 399 -8.78 3.43 -22.97
CA LYS A 399 -7.68 4.20 -22.40
C LYS A 399 -8.07 4.78 -21.03
N PRO A 400 -8.16 3.94 -19.97
CA PRO A 400 -8.45 4.41 -18.62
C PRO A 400 -7.35 5.39 -18.18
N HIS A 401 -7.74 6.64 -17.88
CA HIS A 401 -6.80 7.69 -17.55
C HIS A 401 -6.29 7.55 -16.11
N ILE A 402 -5.22 6.78 -15.96
CA ILE A 402 -4.41 6.68 -14.75
C ILE A 402 -3.41 7.85 -14.77
N GLU A 403 -3.39 8.64 -13.70
CA GLU A 403 -2.49 9.78 -13.57
C GLU A 403 -1.08 9.29 -13.16
N GLU A 404 -0.11 9.40 -14.08
CA GLU A 404 1.27 8.95 -13.86
C GLU A 404 1.94 9.69 -12.67
N SER A 405 1.62 10.97 -12.47
CA SER A 405 2.02 11.76 -11.29
C SER A 405 1.59 11.12 -9.95
N ARG A 406 0.47 10.38 -9.95
CA ARG A 406 -0.03 9.68 -8.76
C ARG A 406 0.65 8.33 -8.57
N VAL A 407 0.88 7.58 -9.65
CA VAL A 407 1.62 6.30 -9.57
C VAL A 407 3.04 6.53 -9.07
N GLN A 408 3.73 7.57 -9.56
CA GLN A 408 5.09 7.89 -9.15
C GLN A 408 5.19 8.30 -7.67
N LYS A 409 4.15 8.94 -7.10
CA LYS A 409 4.08 9.21 -5.65
C LYS A 409 3.95 7.91 -4.84
N LEU A 410 3.10 6.98 -5.27
CA LEU A 410 2.98 5.67 -4.59
C LEU A 410 4.29 4.86 -4.66
N LYS A 411 5.04 4.94 -5.76
CA LYS A 411 6.40 4.37 -5.85
C LYS A 411 7.36 5.03 -4.86
N GLN A 412 7.35 6.36 -4.74
CA GLN A 412 8.17 7.06 -3.77
C GLN A 412 7.81 6.66 -2.32
N GLU A 413 6.53 6.53 -1.99
CA GLU A 413 6.06 6.06 -0.68
C GLU A 413 6.57 4.63 -0.34
N ILE A 414 6.73 3.75 -1.35
CA ILE A 414 7.37 2.44 -1.18
C ILE A 414 8.89 2.56 -0.99
N ILE A 415 9.56 3.41 -1.77
CA ILE A 415 11.01 3.64 -1.68
C ILE A 415 11.38 4.22 -0.31
N ASP A 416 10.69 5.28 0.13
CA ASP A 416 10.85 5.92 1.43
C ASP A 416 10.55 4.97 2.60
N LEU A 417 9.69 3.97 2.38
CA LEU A 417 9.47 2.89 3.34
C LEU A 417 10.67 1.94 3.38
N VAL A 418 11.12 1.41 2.24
CA VAL A 418 12.27 0.49 2.19
C VAL A 418 13.55 1.16 2.74
N ASP A 419 13.82 2.42 2.38
CA ASP A 419 14.99 3.16 2.84
C ASP A 419 14.94 3.54 4.33
N ARG A 420 13.76 3.54 4.96
CA ARG A 420 13.62 3.65 6.43
C ARG A 420 13.77 2.29 7.12
N GLU A 421 13.04 1.27 6.66
CA GLU A 421 13.02 -0.04 7.32
C GLU A 421 14.35 -0.80 7.20
N LYS A 422 15.17 -0.53 6.16
CA LYS A 422 16.49 -1.15 5.97
C LYS A 422 17.52 -0.76 7.04
N LEU A 423 17.33 0.37 7.74
CA LEU A 423 18.31 0.89 8.71
C LEU A 423 18.57 -0.10 9.85
N ILE A 424 17.56 -0.90 10.22
CA ILE A 424 17.70 -1.91 11.28
C ILE A 424 18.48 -3.14 10.76
N PRO A 425 18.13 -3.78 9.62
CA PRO A 425 19.03 -4.74 8.94
C PRO A 425 20.47 -4.25 8.77
N GLU A 426 20.69 -3.00 8.36
CA GLU A 426 22.02 -2.41 8.20
C GLU A 426 22.79 -2.34 9.53
N GLN A 427 22.12 -2.02 10.65
CA GLN A 427 22.70 -2.12 12.00
C GLN A 427 23.05 -3.56 12.37
N LEU A 428 22.14 -4.52 12.14
CA LEU A 428 22.40 -5.95 12.40
C LEU A 428 23.54 -6.52 11.53
N LEU A 429 23.77 -5.98 10.33
CA LEU A 429 24.93 -6.33 9.50
C LEU A 429 26.22 -5.73 10.06
N MET A 430 26.19 -4.51 10.59
CA MET A 430 27.34 -3.89 11.25
C MET A 430 27.78 -4.65 12.52
N GLU A 431 26.85 -5.21 13.28
CA GLU A 431 27.15 -6.10 14.42
C GLU A 431 27.98 -7.32 14.00
N LEU A 432 27.66 -7.93 12.84
CA LEU A 432 28.32 -9.14 12.34
C LEU A 432 29.73 -8.88 11.75
N LYS A 433 30.11 -7.62 11.49
CA LYS A 433 31.46 -7.28 10.99
C LYS A 433 32.59 -7.61 11.96
N ILE A 434 32.30 -7.84 13.24
CA ILE A 434 33.31 -8.32 14.20
C ILE A 434 33.95 -9.65 13.77
N TYR A 435 33.30 -10.42 12.90
CA TYR A 435 33.77 -11.70 12.38
C TYR A 435 34.46 -11.63 11.00
N GLU A 436 34.82 -10.43 10.52
CA GLU A 436 35.40 -10.21 9.18
C GLU A 436 36.67 -11.05 8.90
N TYR A 437 37.49 -11.26 9.92
CA TYR A 437 38.69 -12.10 9.85
C TYR A 437 38.41 -13.59 9.52
N LEU A 438 37.19 -14.08 9.76
CA LEU A 438 36.75 -15.45 9.46
C LEU A 438 36.21 -15.61 8.02
N TYR A 439 36.00 -14.52 7.29
CA TYR A 439 35.46 -14.57 5.92
C TYR A 439 36.27 -13.81 4.86
N ASN A 440 37.29 -13.04 5.25
CA ASN A 440 38.22 -12.36 4.33
C ASN A 440 39.44 -13.23 3.92
N ASP A 441 39.56 -14.44 4.49
CA ASP A 441 40.68 -15.39 4.47
C ASP A 441 41.94 -14.97 5.26
N ASP A 442 41.96 -13.84 6.00
CA ASP A 442 43.12 -13.44 6.80
C ASP A 442 43.49 -14.49 7.85
N GLU A 443 42.50 -15.04 8.57
CA GLU A 443 42.76 -16.08 9.58
C GLU A 443 43.26 -17.38 8.95
N TYR A 444 42.71 -17.74 7.77
CA TYR A 444 43.21 -18.87 6.99
C TYR A 444 44.69 -18.67 6.60
N TYR A 445 45.06 -17.48 6.11
CA TYR A 445 46.45 -17.17 5.78
C TYR A 445 47.37 -16.98 7.00
N LYS A 446 46.85 -16.76 8.22
CA LYS A 446 47.64 -16.83 9.46
C LYS A 446 47.93 -18.29 9.81
N VAL A 447 46.90 -19.13 9.81
CA VAL A 447 47.02 -20.57 10.13
C VAL A 447 47.85 -21.31 9.08
N GLU A 448 47.75 -20.97 7.80
CA GLU A 448 48.62 -21.50 6.74
C GLU A 448 50.10 -21.13 6.94
N ARG A 449 50.40 -19.93 7.46
CA ARG A 449 51.77 -19.55 7.81
C ARG A 449 52.26 -20.26 9.08
N PHE A 450 51.35 -20.65 9.98
CA PHE A 450 51.67 -21.46 11.16
C PHE A 450 51.94 -22.93 10.79
N THR A 451 51.13 -23.55 9.91
CA THR A 451 51.32 -24.96 9.51
C THR A 451 52.59 -25.18 8.67
N ARG A 452 53.00 -24.18 7.88
CA ARG A 452 54.25 -24.18 7.11
C ARG A 452 55.51 -23.91 7.94
N ASP A 453 55.39 -23.62 9.24
CA ASP A 453 56.54 -23.36 10.11
C ASP A 453 57.07 -24.67 10.73
N GLU A 454 58.18 -25.17 10.16
CA GLU A 454 58.85 -26.40 10.60
C GLU A 454 59.32 -26.36 12.07
N SER A 455 59.41 -25.18 12.71
CA SER A 455 59.74 -25.08 14.13
C SER A 455 58.63 -25.53 15.07
N LYS A 456 57.39 -25.69 14.57
CA LYS A 456 56.21 -26.02 15.38
C LYS A 456 56.14 -27.49 15.76
N LYS A 457 56.06 -27.74 17.07
CA LYS A 457 55.91 -29.07 17.67
C LYS A 457 54.45 -29.47 17.77
N LEU A 458 54.17 -30.71 18.14
CA LEU A 458 52.81 -31.25 18.25
C LEU A 458 51.98 -30.48 19.30
N GLU A 459 52.59 -30.09 20.40
CA GLU A 459 51.96 -29.39 21.51
C GLU A 459 51.41 -28.02 21.10
N ASP A 460 52.09 -27.34 20.15
CA ASP A 460 51.70 -26.02 19.64
C ASP A 460 50.36 -26.04 18.89
N TYR A 461 49.92 -27.19 18.37
CA TYR A 461 48.68 -27.34 17.59
C TYR A 461 47.44 -27.57 18.46
N ASN A 462 47.60 -27.99 19.73
CA ASN A 462 46.48 -28.31 20.63
C ASN A 462 45.50 -27.14 20.79
N GLU A 463 46.00 -26.00 21.27
CA GLU A 463 45.14 -24.84 21.55
C GLU A 463 44.54 -24.22 20.28
N PRO A 464 45.24 -24.09 19.13
CA PRO A 464 44.62 -23.73 17.86
C PRO A 464 43.49 -24.68 17.41
N ILE A 465 43.71 -26.00 17.40
CA ILE A 465 42.67 -26.97 16.95
C ILE A 465 41.44 -26.89 17.86
N LYS A 466 41.65 -26.86 19.18
CA LYS A 466 40.62 -26.73 20.21
C LYS A 466 39.88 -25.39 20.13
N HIS A 467 40.58 -24.29 19.86
CA HIS A 467 39.98 -22.97 19.65
C HIS A 467 39.01 -22.98 18.46
N TYR A 468 39.46 -23.42 17.28
CA TYR A 468 38.60 -23.45 16.10
C TYR A 468 37.48 -24.50 16.21
N HIS A 469 37.70 -25.64 16.87
CA HIS A 469 36.63 -26.59 17.18
C HIS A 469 35.53 -25.96 18.05
N ASN A 470 35.92 -25.31 19.15
CA ASN A 470 34.95 -24.66 20.05
C ASN A 470 34.22 -23.49 19.38
N LEU A 471 34.92 -22.68 18.57
CA LEU A 471 34.31 -21.61 17.78
C LEU A 471 33.26 -22.18 16.82
N MET A 472 33.61 -23.24 16.07
CA MET A 472 32.72 -23.93 15.14
C MET A 472 31.45 -24.49 15.82
N MET A 473 31.52 -24.90 17.08
CA MET A 473 30.39 -25.44 17.85
C MET A 473 29.53 -24.36 18.53
N ASN A 474 30.14 -23.29 19.03
CA ASN A 474 29.42 -22.25 19.78
C ASN A 474 28.77 -21.20 18.86
N PHE A 475 29.37 -20.87 17.72
CA PHE A 475 28.90 -19.82 16.81
C PHE A 475 27.42 -19.93 16.40
N PRO A 476 26.86 -21.14 16.09
CA PRO A 476 25.45 -21.30 15.74
C PRO A 476 24.46 -21.23 16.92
N VAL A 477 24.98 -21.04 18.14
CA VAL A 477 24.24 -20.92 19.42
C VAL A 477 24.33 -19.49 19.95
N GLU A 478 25.50 -18.86 19.83
CA GLU A 478 25.73 -17.45 20.22
C GLU A 478 24.94 -16.46 19.36
N ILE A 479 24.75 -16.76 18.06
CA ILE A 479 24.08 -15.87 17.12
C ILE A 479 22.63 -16.31 16.85
N GLU A 480 21.67 -15.42 17.13
CA GLU A 480 20.27 -15.60 16.80
C GLU A 480 20.07 -15.73 15.27
N ARG A 481 19.54 -16.87 14.83
CA ARG A 481 19.42 -17.22 13.40
C ARG A 481 18.50 -16.33 12.58
N THR A 482 17.50 -15.68 13.20
CA THR A 482 16.53 -14.82 12.51
C THR A 482 16.07 -13.66 13.38
N ALA A 483 16.30 -12.43 12.94
CA ALA A 483 15.74 -11.22 13.55
C ALA A 483 14.51 -10.72 12.78
N PHE A 484 13.62 -10.00 13.45
CA PHE A 484 12.40 -9.44 12.86
C PHE A 484 12.42 -7.91 12.96
N THR A 485 12.39 -7.23 11.81
CA THR A 485 12.67 -5.79 11.68
C THR A 485 11.64 -5.13 10.75
N GLY A 486 10.46 -4.81 11.29
CA GLY A 486 9.41 -4.09 10.55
C GLY A 486 8.91 -4.87 9.32
N LEU A 487 9.18 -4.35 8.12
CA LEU A 487 8.89 -5.01 6.85
C LEU A 487 9.69 -6.31 6.63
N PHE A 488 10.86 -6.45 7.26
CA PHE A 488 11.81 -7.51 6.96
C PHE A 488 11.95 -8.55 8.07
N LYS A 489 12.21 -9.80 7.68
CA LYS A 489 12.75 -10.86 8.52
C LYS A 489 14.17 -11.13 8.03
N VAL A 490 15.14 -10.70 8.83
CA VAL A 490 16.57 -10.85 8.53
C VAL A 490 17.02 -12.23 8.98
N SER A 491 17.36 -13.09 8.02
CA SER A 491 17.94 -14.40 8.25
C SER A 491 19.46 -14.28 8.29
N ARG A 492 20.05 -14.74 9.41
CA ARG A 492 21.50 -14.88 9.57
C ARG A 492 21.97 -16.30 9.22
N LYS A 493 21.09 -17.17 8.70
CA LYS A 493 21.35 -18.61 8.50
C LYS A 493 22.52 -18.87 7.56
N ILE A 494 22.50 -18.28 6.36
CA ILE A 494 23.54 -18.51 5.34
C ILE A 494 24.89 -17.96 5.81
N PHE A 495 24.90 -16.79 6.46
CA PHE A 495 26.09 -16.27 7.15
C PHE A 495 26.64 -17.27 8.19
N ILE A 496 25.80 -17.76 9.12
CA ILE A 496 26.22 -18.73 10.16
C ILE A 496 26.82 -19.99 9.53
N GLU A 497 26.18 -20.56 8.53
CA GLU A 497 26.66 -21.75 7.82
C GLU A 497 28.00 -21.48 7.13
N THR A 498 28.16 -20.32 6.47
CA THR A 498 29.43 -19.93 5.81
C THR A 498 30.58 -19.74 6.81
N ILE A 499 30.34 -19.16 8.00
CA ILE A 499 31.38 -19.01 9.03
C ILE A 499 31.76 -20.36 9.64
N VAL A 500 30.78 -21.25 9.87
CA VAL A 500 31.03 -22.62 10.33
C VAL A 500 31.90 -23.37 9.32
N ASP A 501 31.58 -23.31 8.02
CA ASP A 501 32.34 -23.97 6.97
C ASP A 501 33.76 -23.40 6.82
N ASN A 502 33.95 -22.08 6.90
CA ASN A 502 35.28 -21.45 6.90
C ASN A 502 36.09 -21.83 8.15
N THR A 503 35.47 -21.83 9.33
CA THR A 503 36.12 -22.27 10.58
C THR A 503 36.49 -23.75 10.52
N CYS A 504 35.63 -24.57 9.91
CA CYS A 504 35.89 -25.98 9.65
C CYS A 504 37.09 -26.15 8.72
N ARG A 505 37.19 -25.39 7.61
CA ARG A 505 38.36 -25.38 6.71
C ARG A 505 39.66 -25.01 7.44
N ILE A 506 39.63 -24.00 8.32
CA ILE A 506 40.81 -23.58 9.12
C ILE A 506 41.22 -24.69 10.11
N LYS A 507 40.25 -25.31 10.79
CA LYS A 507 40.48 -26.46 11.69
C LYS A 507 41.03 -27.67 10.93
N CYS A 508 40.48 -27.98 9.74
CA CYS A 508 40.96 -29.07 8.90
C CYS A 508 42.40 -28.83 8.44
N LEU A 509 42.78 -27.63 8.01
CA LEU A 509 44.16 -27.31 7.63
C LEU A 509 45.19 -27.68 8.72
N LEU A 510 44.88 -27.42 10.00
CA LEU A 510 45.71 -27.85 11.14
C LEU A 510 45.73 -29.38 11.31
N ILE A 511 44.56 -30.02 11.24
CA ILE A 511 44.41 -31.48 11.40
C ILE A 511 45.11 -32.24 10.27
N ASP A 512 44.87 -31.86 9.01
CA ASP A 512 45.44 -32.50 7.82
C ASP A 512 46.97 -32.36 7.79
N THR A 513 47.53 -31.20 8.20
CA THR A 513 48.99 -31.04 8.38
C THR A 513 49.56 -32.04 9.39
N LEU A 514 48.86 -32.30 10.50
CA LEU A 514 49.28 -33.31 11.47
C LEU A 514 49.10 -34.73 10.95
N VAL A 515 48.04 -35.01 10.19
CA VAL A 515 47.79 -36.31 9.55
C VAL A 515 48.90 -36.64 8.56
N GLU A 516 49.23 -35.73 7.65
CA GLU A 516 50.34 -35.90 6.70
C GLU A 516 51.66 -36.14 7.44
N ARG A 517 51.98 -35.32 8.45
CA ARG A 517 53.21 -35.46 9.24
C ARG A 517 53.35 -36.83 9.91
N TYR A 518 52.28 -37.35 10.53
CA TYR A 518 52.35 -38.64 11.22
C TYR A 518 52.26 -39.83 10.24
N GLN A 519 51.54 -39.70 9.13
CA GLN A 519 51.45 -40.74 8.08
C GLN A 519 52.76 -40.90 7.28
N ASP A 520 53.47 -39.81 6.99
CA ASP A 520 54.79 -39.87 6.36
C ASP A 520 55.86 -40.43 7.33
N MET A 521 55.75 -40.10 8.62
CA MET A 521 56.57 -40.75 9.66
C MET A 521 56.28 -42.25 9.75
N ALA A 522 55.00 -42.66 9.75
CA ALA A 522 54.59 -44.06 9.74
C ALA A 522 55.18 -44.82 8.54
N ARG A 523 55.08 -44.25 7.32
CA ARG A 523 55.65 -44.85 6.10
C ARG A 523 57.17 -45.01 6.18
N ASN A 524 57.89 -43.98 6.62
CA ASN A 524 59.34 -43.99 6.80
C ASN A 524 59.80 -45.02 7.86
N VAL A 525 59.02 -45.21 8.94
CA VAL A 525 59.29 -46.26 9.93
C VAL A 525 59.05 -47.66 9.34
N THR A 526 57.98 -47.88 8.59
CA THR A 526 57.71 -49.13 7.86
C THR A 526 58.82 -49.46 6.84
N GLU A 527 59.20 -48.51 5.99
CA GLU A 527 60.28 -48.66 4.99
C GLU A 527 61.62 -49.03 5.66
N ARG A 528 61.92 -48.45 6.83
CA ARG A 528 63.11 -48.78 7.62
C ARG A 528 63.04 -50.17 8.22
N TYR A 529 61.91 -50.58 8.80
CA TYR A 529 61.74 -51.94 9.31
C TYR A 529 61.87 -52.98 8.20
N GLN A 530 61.26 -52.75 7.03
CA GLN A 530 61.42 -53.61 5.86
C GLN A 530 62.88 -53.68 5.41
N SER A 531 63.56 -52.54 5.26
CA SER A 531 64.98 -52.48 4.87
C SER A 531 65.91 -53.21 5.85
N ILE A 532 65.62 -53.14 7.15
CA ILE A 532 66.34 -53.90 8.18
C ILE A 532 66.03 -55.38 8.05
N SER A 533 64.77 -55.76 7.83
CA SER A 533 64.33 -57.16 7.66
C SER A 533 64.98 -57.83 6.45
N GLU A 534 64.93 -57.21 5.28
CA GLU A 534 65.53 -57.72 4.03
C GLU A 534 67.04 -57.94 4.20
N ARG A 535 67.74 -57.01 4.85
CA ARG A 535 69.18 -57.17 5.12
C ARG A 535 69.47 -58.19 6.23
N ALA A 536 68.63 -58.29 7.27
CA ALA A 536 68.79 -59.23 8.37
C ALA A 536 68.61 -60.69 7.93
N LEU A 537 67.64 -60.94 7.03
CA LEU A 537 67.36 -62.28 6.49
C LEU A 537 68.23 -62.64 5.27
N SER A 538 69.08 -61.73 4.80
CA SER A 538 70.01 -62.01 3.70
C SER A 538 71.08 -63.03 4.11
N THR A 539 71.30 -64.03 3.27
CA THR A 539 72.34 -65.03 3.49
C THR A 539 73.70 -64.50 3.00
N PRO A 540 74.70 -64.27 3.87
CA PRO A 540 76.02 -63.83 3.43
C PRO A 540 76.69 -64.92 2.58
N ALA A 541 77.27 -64.54 1.44
CA ALA A 541 78.04 -65.41 0.57
C ALA A 541 79.49 -65.54 1.05
N ASN A 542 80.04 -64.49 1.67
CA ASN A 542 81.44 -64.39 2.06
C ASN A 542 81.65 -64.16 3.56
N THR A 543 82.82 -64.53 4.09
CA THR A 543 83.22 -64.28 5.49
C THR A 543 83.23 -62.79 5.85
N ILE A 544 83.51 -61.91 4.87
CA ILE A 544 83.48 -60.45 5.05
C ILE A 544 82.04 -59.98 5.29
N GLU A 545 81.11 -60.35 4.40
CA GLU A 545 79.69 -60.05 4.51
C GLU A 545 79.07 -60.59 5.81
N LEU A 546 79.50 -61.76 6.29
CA LEU A 546 79.07 -62.30 7.59
C LEU A 546 79.50 -61.43 8.77
N VAL A 547 80.67 -60.78 8.69
CA VAL A 547 81.16 -59.83 9.73
C VAL A 547 80.43 -58.50 9.60
N GLU A 548 80.20 -58.01 8.38
CA GLU A 548 79.40 -56.80 8.13
C GLU A 548 77.95 -56.95 8.61
N LEU A 549 77.33 -58.12 8.38
CA LEU A 549 75.98 -58.44 8.86
C LEU A 549 75.91 -58.46 10.38
N LYS A 550 76.89 -59.08 11.06
CA LYS A 550 77.00 -59.04 12.54
C LYS A 550 77.12 -57.62 13.07
N ASN A 551 77.95 -56.79 12.44
CA ASN A 551 78.12 -55.39 12.83
C ASN A 551 76.85 -54.56 12.56
N PHE A 552 76.18 -54.76 11.43
CA PHE A 552 74.92 -54.11 11.09
C PHE A 552 73.82 -54.43 12.11
N ILE A 553 73.62 -55.71 12.46
CA ILE A 553 72.60 -56.13 13.43
C ILE A 553 72.92 -55.56 14.83
N LYS A 554 74.20 -55.53 15.22
CA LYS A 554 74.62 -54.89 16.48
C LYS A 554 74.23 -53.40 16.53
N VAL A 555 74.56 -52.63 15.49
CA VAL A 555 74.22 -51.19 15.42
C VAL A 555 72.71 -50.97 15.47
N ASN A 556 71.91 -51.82 14.80
CA ASN A 556 70.45 -51.71 14.84
C ASN A 556 69.86 -52.03 16.22
N ARG A 557 70.41 -53.03 16.95
CA ARG A 557 70.03 -53.31 18.35
C ARG A 557 70.44 -52.19 19.32
N GLU A 558 71.59 -51.57 19.12
CA GLU A 558 72.11 -50.54 20.03
C GLU A 558 71.46 -49.16 19.83
N VAL A 559 71.13 -48.79 18.58
CA VAL A 559 70.67 -47.44 18.21
C VAL A 559 69.35 -47.45 17.42
N THR A 560 69.28 -48.15 16.27
CA THR A 560 68.18 -47.94 15.31
C THR A 560 66.81 -48.34 15.85
N PHE A 561 66.67 -49.49 16.52
CA PHE A 561 65.35 -49.89 17.03
C PHE A 561 64.80 -48.94 18.09
N LYS A 562 65.67 -48.30 18.89
CA LYS A 562 65.25 -47.30 19.89
C LYS A 562 64.73 -46.01 19.24
N THR A 563 65.32 -45.58 18.12
CA THR A 563 64.82 -44.40 17.40
C THR A 563 63.56 -44.70 16.60
N LEU A 564 63.39 -45.93 16.09
CA LEU A 564 62.11 -46.37 15.52
C LEU A 564 61.01 -46.48 16.59
N GLU A 565 61.32 -46.99 17.78
CA GLU A 565 60.42 -47.06 18.94
C GLU A 565 60.01 -45.65 19.42
N GLN A 566 60.94 -44.69 19.47
CA GLN A 566 60.62 -43.28 19.74
C GLN A 566 59.66 -42.68 18.71
N ASN A 567 59.83 -42.99 17.42
CA ASN A 567 58.90 -42.56 16.38
C ASN A 567 57.51 -43.21 16.53
N LEU A 568 57.42 -44.47 16.97
CA LEU A 568 56.15 -45.14 17.28
C LEU A 568 55.40 -44.42 18.42
N TYR A 569 56.10 -43.99 19.47
CA TYR A 569 55.48 -43.18 20.52
C TYR A 569 54.94 -41.84 19.98
N GLN A 570 55.67 -41.14 19.11
CA GLN A 570 55.18 -39.91 18.48
C GLN A 570 53.95 -40.16 17.60
N ILE A 571 53.89 -41.27 16.85
CA ILE A 571 52.70 -41.67 16.09
C ILE A 571 51.50 -41.87 17.03
N ILE A 572 51.69 -42.50 18.20
CA ILE A 572 50.63 -42.67 19.20
C ILE A 572 50.16 -41.31 19.75
N GLU A 573 51.08 -40.38 20.06
CA GLU A 573 50.75 -39.02 20.53
C GLU A 573 49.95 -38.23 19.48
N HIS A 574 50.36 -38.28 18.21
CA HIS A 574 49.64 -37.69 17.09
C HIS A 574 48.20 -38.25 16.96
N ILE A 575 48.04 -39.57 16.97
CA ILE A 575 46.72 -40.21 16.86
C ILE A 575 45.84 -39.89 18.07
N SER A 576 46.40 -39.91 19.29
CA SER A 576 45.68 -39.63 20.53
C SER A 576 45.12 -38.20 20.56
N LEU A 577 45.91 -37.23 20.10
CA LEU A 577 45.49 -35.83 19.99
C LEU A 577 44.37 -35.66 18.96
N LEU A 578 44.47 -36.33 17.80
CA LEU A 578 43.52 -36.15 16.70
C LEU A 578 42.17 -36.86 16.92
N ALA A 579 42.13 -37.91 17.74
CA ALA A 579 40.93 -38.70 18.01
C ALA A 579 39.75 -37.89 18.58
N ASP A 580 40.02 -36.84 19.37
CA ASP A 580 39.00 -35.93 19.91
C ASP A 580 38.34 -35.03 18.84
N TYR A 581 38.97 -34.88 17.67
CA TYR A 581 38.58 -33.88 16.65
C TYR A 581 38.22 -34.47 15.28
N ARG A 582 38.62 -35.71 14.98
CA ARG A 582 38.44 -36.38 13.68
C ARG A 582 38.40 -37.92 13.84
N LEU A 583 37.59 -38.57 13.00
CA LEU A 583 37.65 -40.01 12.78
C LEU A 583 38.79 -40.37 11.79
N LEU A 584 39.57 -41.40 12.11
CA LEU A 584 40.59 -41.95 11.21
C LEU A 584 39.94 -42.53 9.94
N THR A 585 40.58 -42.35 8.78
CA THR A 585 40.16 -43.00 7.52
C THR A 585 40.70 -44.44 7.42
N ASP A 586 40.11 -45.27 6.56
CA ASP A 586 40.55 -46.66 6.34
C ASP A 586 42.03 -46.74 5.92
N ILE A 587 42.51 -45.77 5.14
CA ILE A 587 43.92 -45.67 4.71
C ILE A 587 44.82 -45.42 5.92
N GLU A 588 44.47 -44.44 6.75
CA GLU A 588 45.21 -44.14 7.99
C GLU A 588 45.27 -45.37 8.91
N ILE A 589 44.15 -46.09 9.06
CA ILE A 589 44.04 -47.31 9.86
C ILE A 589 44.94 -48.43 9.31
N ILE A 590 44.97 -48.64 7.98
CA ILE A 590 45.84 -49.65 7.35
C ILE A 590 47.32 -49.32 7.59
N THR A 591 47.75 -48.10 7.28
CA THR A 591 49.16 -47.70 7.44
C THR A 591 49.60 -47.74 8.90
N ASN A 592 48.76 -47.30 9.85
CA ASN A 592 49.05 -47.39 11.27
C ASN A 592 49.22 -48.84 11.74
N ASN A 593 48.30 -49.73 11.37
CA ASN A 593 48.38 -51.15 11.72
C ASN A 593 49.65 -51.81 11.17
N GLU A 594 50.10 -51.43 9.97
CA GLU A 594 51.34 -51.98 9.39
C GLU A 594 52.58 -51.63 10.23
N VAL A 595 52.73 -50.38 10.68
CA VAL A 595 53.92 -49.99 11.47
C VAL A 595 54.03 -50.77 12.78
N PHE A 596 52.92 -50.92 13.51
CA PHE A 596 52.90 -51.68 14.77
C PHE A 596 53.07 -53.18 14.53
N GLN A 597 52.57 -53.74 13.42
CA GLN A 597 52.88 -55.11 13.02
C GLN A 597 54.37 -55.31 12.73
N TRP A 598 55.06 -54.34 12.13
CA TRP A 598 56.50 -54.42 11.91
C TRP A 598 57.28 -54.45 13.23
N TYR A 599 56.93 -53.61 14.21
CA TYR A 599 57.50 -53.66 15.56
C TYR A 599 57.39 -55.06 16.18
N HIS A 600 56.22 -55.70 16.10
CA HIS A 600 56.00 -57.05 16.63
C HIS A 600 56.74 -58.17 15.87
N LYS A 601 57.16 -57.94 14.61
CA LYS A 601 57.95 -58.92 13.82
C LYS A 601 59.45 -58.88 14.15
N VAL A 602 59.97 -57.76 14.69
CA VAL A 602 61.43 -57.58 14.95
C VAL A 602 62.07 -58.73 15.75
N PRO A 603 61.47 -59.27 16.84
CA PRO A 603 62.09 -60.36 17.59
C PRO A 603 62.31 -61.63 16.75
N GLN A 604 61.32 -62.01 15.92
CA GLN A 604 61.39 -63.20 15.07
C GLN A 604 62.48 -63.04 14.00
N ILE A 605 62.53 -61.88 13.35
CA ILE A 605 63.57 -61.53 12.36
C ILE A 605 64.98 -61.60 12.98
N LEU A 606 65.11 -61.26 14.27
CA LEU A 606 66.39 -61.32 14.99
C LEU A 606 66.79 -62.75 15.40
N GLU A 607 65.84 -63.62 15.75
CA GLU A 607 66.09 -65.05 16.01
C GLU A 607 66.45 -65.82 14.72
N GLU A 608 65.77 -65.51 13.62
CA GLU A 608 66.11 -66.05 12.28
C GLU A 608 67.49 -65.58 11.83
N ASN A 609 67.83 -64.29 12.03
CA ASN A 609 69.19 -63.79 11.74
C ASN A 609 70.26 -64.51 12.57
N GLU A 610 70.07 -64.67 13.89
CA GLU A 610 71.01 -65.41 14.74
C GLU A 610 71.21 -66.86 14.26
N SER A 611 70.13 -67.50 13.78
CA SER A 611 70.17 -68.85 13.21
C SER A 611 70.96 -68.91 11.89
N ILE A 612 70.69 -68.02 10.94
CA ILE A 612 71.43 -67.88 9.68
C ILE A 612 72.92 -67.63 9.96
N VAL A 613 73.20 -66.71 10.89
CA VAL A 613 74.55 -66.33 11.30
C VAL A 613 75.30 -67.48 11.96
N ALA A 614 74.64 -68.30 12.79
CA ALA A 614 75.25 -69.47 13.41
C ALA A 614 75.63 -70.53 12.35
N ILE A 615 74.71 -70.87 11.44
CA ILE A 615 74.92 -71.83 10.36
C ILE A 615 76.07 -71.38 9.44
N LYS A 616 76.02 -70.14 8.94
CA LYS A 616 77.08 -69.61 8.06
C LYS A 616 78.43 -69.44 8.76
N THR A 617 78.43 -69.16 10.08
CA THR A 617 79.68 -69.16 10.86
C THR A 617 80.32 -70.56 10.89
N LEU A 618 79.53 -71.63 11.04
CA LEU A 618 80.03 -73.00 10.98
C LEU A 618 80.53 -73.36 9.57
N GLU A 619 79.73 -73.13 8.54
CA GLU A 619 80.10 -73.43 7.14
C GLU A 619 81.43 -72.78 6.74
N PHE A 620 81.60 -71.47 6.95
CA PHE A 620 82.84 -70.78 6.60
C PHE A 620 84.01 -71.18 7.50
N GLN A 621 83.80 -71.54 8.77
CA GLN A 621 84.88 -72.12 9.59
C GLN A 621 85.31 -73.51 9.08
N HIS A 622 84.39 -74.34 8.60
CA HIS A 622 84.72 -75.64 8.00
C HIS A 622 85.47 -75.45 6.68
N ALA A 623 85.04 -74.52 5.81
CA ALA A 623 85.73 -74.18 4.58
C ALA A 623 87.15 -73.65 4.84
N LEU A 624 87.32 -72.72 5.80
CA LEU A 624 88.63 -72.17 6.19
C LEU A 624 89.55 -73.23 6.81
N LYS A 625 89.02 -74.19 7.57
CA LYS A 625 89.79 -75.34 8.09
C LYS A 625 90.25 -76.25 6.94
N GLY A 626 89.37 -76.58 6.00
CA GLY A 626 89.70 -77.37 4.80
C GLY A 626 90.77 -76.70 3.95
N ALA A 627 90.61 -75.41 3.66
CA ALA A 627 91.59 -74.62 2.91
C ALA A 627 92.96 -74.57 3.61
N ASN A 628 93.02 -74.38 4.93
CA ASN A 628 94.28 -74.41 5.69
C ASN A 628 94.95 -75.79 5.72
N ILE A 629 94.19 -76.89 5.69
CA ILE A 629 94.74 -78.24 5.55
C ILE A 629 95.35 -78.40 4.15
N PHE A 630 94.64 -77.98 3.10
CA PHE A 630 95.15 -78.00 1.72
C PHE A 630 96.42 -77.16 1.56
N PHE A 631 96.46 -75.94 2.13
CA PHE A 631 97.63 -75.05 2.09
C PHE A 631 98.85 -75.60 2.87
N LYS A 632 98.62 -76.54 3.81
CA LYS A 632 99.68 -77.28 4.52
C LYS A 632 100.10 -78.58 3.82
N LEU A 633 99.43 -78.98 2.75
CA LEU A 633 99.76 -80.15 1.92
C LEU A 633 100.41 -79.74 0.57
N VAL A 634 100.47 -78.44 0.28
CA VAL A 634 101.04 -77.84 -0.95
C VAL A 634 102.28 -76.99 -0.62
N LYS A 635 102.88 -77.21 0.55
CA LYS A 635 104.15 -76.65 1.04
C LYS A 635 105.03 -77.76 1.61
#